data_AF-A0A850P7E2-F1
#
_entry.id   AF-A0A850P7E2-F1
#
_cell.length_a   1.000
_cell.length_b   1.000
_cell.length_c   1.000
_cell.angle_alpha   90.00
_cell.angle_beta   90.00
_cell.angle_gamma   90.00
#
_symmetry.space_group_name_H-M   'P 1'
#
loop_
_entity.id
_entity.type
_entity.pdbx_description
1 polymer ?
#
loop_
_entity_poly.entity_id
_entity_poly.type
_entity_poly.pdbx_seq_one_letter_code
_entity_poly.pdbx_strand_id
1 'polypeptide(L)'
;MTDLLSNLPSRQPAPLTVFQARLDAHAQQNWQDVFAGFSTLRAITFSSSLEFLLDLAEQFEDMEIIFGAEHILTKTHLALVQASQVFEDYGFRDCLADQKSLVEGLRQLLGSRSSLFLPRLHDGTLRFRLMTGRPSHEKLYLLSGPDGHRVVTGSANLSLSAFHARQHEV
;
A
#
# COMPACT_ATOMS: atom_id res chain seq x y z
N MET A 1 -25.40 0.98 42.41
CA MET A 1 -24.55 1.33 41.26
C MET A 1 -23.28 0.50 41.37
N THR A 2 -23.31 -0.71 40.84
CA THR A 2 -22.24 -1.71 40.93
C THR A 2 -21.45 -1.66 39.64
N ASP A 3 -20.14 -1.48 39.77
CA ASP A 3 -19.18 -1.29 38.68
C ASP A 3 -19.16 -2.50 37.71
N LEU A 4 -19.86 -2.36 36.59
CA LEU A 4 -19.94 -3.34 35.50
C LEU A 4 -18.61 -3.56 34.75
N LEU A 5 -17.55 -2.82 35.10
CA LEU A 5 -16.22 -2.91 34.48
C LEU A 5 -15.21 -3.71 35.31
N SER A 6 -15.57 -4.14 36.53
CA SER A 6 -14.63 -4.77 37.47
C SER A 6 -14.34 -6.26 37.22
N ASN A 7 -14.95 -6.87 36.19
CA ASN A 7 -14.88 -8.33 35.95
C ASN A 7 -14.41 -8.73 34.54
N LEU A 8 -13.66 -7.87 33.84
CA LEU A 8 -12.95 -8.30 32.65
C LEU A 8 -11.77 -9.19 33.09
N PRO A 9 -11.71 -10.48 32.70
CA PRO A 9 -10.58 -11.33 33.03
C PRO A 9 -9.30 -10.70 32.49
N SER A 10 -8.28 -10.60 33.34
CA SER A 10 -6.94 -10.16 32.96
C SER A 10 -6.34 -11.19 31.99
N ARG A 11 -6.65 -11.03 30.69
CA ARG A 11 -6.05 -11.82 29.62
C ARG A 11 -4.55 -11.53 29.65
N GLN A 12 -3.75 -12.51 30.06
CA GLN A 12 -2.31 -12.44 29.83
C GLN A 12 -2.09 -12.22 28.32
N PRO A 13 -1.31 -11.21 27.93
CA PRO A 13 -1.06 -10.95 26.52
C PRO A 13 -0.38 -12.16 25.91
N ALA A 14 -0.84 -12.57 24.73
CA ALA A 14 -0.21 -13.65 23.97
C ALA A 14 1.26 -13.29 23.69
N PRO A 15 2.18 -14.27 23.70
CA PRO A 15 3.56 -14.02 23.35
C PRO A 15 3.65 -13.46 21.92
N LEU A 16 4.50 -12.45 21.72
CA LEU A 16 4.74 -11.85 20.41
C LEU A 16 5.71 -12.70 19.61
N THR A 17 5.46 -12.86 18.31
CA THR A 17 6.47 -13.41 17.39
C THR A 17 7.53 -12.36 17.15
N VAL A 18 8.80 -12.72 17.34
CA VAL A 18 9.94 -11.80 17.18
C VAL A 18 10.84 -12.31 16.06
N PHE A 19 11.20 -11.42 15.14
CA PHE A 19 12.19 -11.65 14.10
C PHE A 19 13.43 -10.82 14.42
N GLN A 20 14.60 -11.46 14.40
CA GLN A 20 15.89 -10.78 14.53
C GLN A 20 16.55 -10.70 13.15
N ALA A 21 16.92 -9.48 12.75
CA ALA A 21 17.64 -9.23 11.50
C ALA A 21 19.12 -8.94 11.79
N ARG A 22 19.99 -9.43 10.92
CA ARG A 22 21.43 -9.12 10.89
C ARG A 22 21.86 -8.94 9.42
N LEU A 23 22.84 -8.08 9.17
CA LEU A 23 23.40 -7.91 7.83
C LEU A 23 24.29 -9.11 7.52
N ASP A 24 23.85 -9.95 6.59
CA ASP A 24 24.60 -11.15 6.18
C ASP A 24 25.38 -10.95 4.87
N ALA A 25 24.85 -10.15 3.93
CA ALA A 25 25.49 -9.87 2.64
C ALA A 25 25.03 -8.52 2.07
N HIS A 26 25.76 -8.00 1.08
CA HIS A 26 25.39 -6.84 0.28
C HIS A 26 25.47 -7.20 -1.21
N ALA A 27 24.42 -6.90 -1.95
CA ALA A 27 24.34 -7.05 -3.39
C ALA A 27 23.49 -5.92 -3.98
N GLN A 28 23.72 -5.61 -5.26
CA GLN A 28 22.90 -4.69 -6.03
C GLN A 28 21.92 -5.51 -6.87
N GLN A 29 20.64 -5.22 -6.76
CA GLN A 29 19.57 -5.90 -7.49
C GLN A 29 18.60 -4.87 -8.05
N ASN A 30 17.95 -5.20 -9.16
CA ASN A 30 16.81 -4.41 -9.62
C ASN A 30 15.60 -4.71 -8.71
N TRP A 31 14.61 -3.82 -8.74
CA TRP A 31 13.45 -3.96 -7.89
C TRP A 31 12.61 -5.19 -8.27
N GLN A 32 12.58 -5.60 -9.54
CA GLN A 32 11.82 -6.77 -9.97
C GLN A 32 12.32 -8.03 -9.28
N ASP A 33 13.64 -8.21 -9.17
CA ASP A 33 14.25 -9.36 -8.49
C ASP A 33 13.99 -9.34 -6.98
N VAL A 34 13.92 -8.15 -6.37
CA VAL A 34 13.62 -7.98 -4.95
C VAL A 34 12.18 -8.39 -4.62
N PHE A 35 11.24 -8.17 -5.54
CA PHE A 35 9.81 -8.38 -5.36
C PHE A 35 9.29 -9.67 -6.03
N ALA A 36 10.10 -10.35 -6.85
CA ALA A 36 9.75 -11.61 -7.51
C ALA A 36 9.45 -12.75 -6.52
N GLY A 37 8.55 -13.66 -6.90
CA GLY A 37 8.16 -14.83 -6.10
C GLY A 37 7.05 -14.59 -5.09
N PHE A 38 6.56 -13.35 -5.00
CA PHE A 38 5.49 -12.94 -4.10
C PHE A 38 4.23 -12.51 -4.87
N SER A 39 3.06 -12.70 -4.28
CA SER A 39 1.77 -12.35 -4.87
C SER A 39 1.01 -11.28 -4.09
N THR A 40 1.44 -10.97 -2.87
CA THR A 40 0.86 -9.93 -2.03
C THR A 40 1.89 -8.91 -1.56
N LEU A 41 1.52 -7.62 -1.56
CA LEU A 41 2.31 -6.51 -1.04
C LEU A 41 1.49 -5.66 -0.07
N ARG A 42 2.02 -5.46 1.15
CA ARG A 42 1.55 -4.43 2.10
C ARG A 42 2.68 -3.44 2.34
N ALA A 43 2.47 -2.19 2.00
CA ALA A 43 3.50 -1.17 2.01
C ALA A 43 3.09 0.07 2.81
N ILE A 44 4.05 0.67 3.52
CA ILE A 44 4.02 2.08 3.88
C ILE A 44 5.19 2.79 3.22
N THR A 45 4.92 3.94 2.62
CA THR A 45 5.94 4.78 1.99
C THR A 45 5.65 6.23 2.29
N PHE A 46 6.71 7.04 2.45
CA PHE A 46 6.54 8.48 2.60
C PHE A 46 6.00 9.07 1.29
N SER A 47 6.74 8.89 0.20
CA SER A 47 6.39 9.39 -1.13
C SER A 47 6.24 8.28 -2.17
N SER A 48 5.69 8.61 -3.33
CA SER A 48 5.57 7.68 -4.45
C SER A 48 5.43 8.40 -5.78
N SER A 49 5.66 7.67 -6.88
CA SER A 49 5.31 8.12 -8.23
C SER A 49 4.23 7.21 -8.80
N LEU A 50 3.20 7.79 -9.42
CA LEU A 50 2.09 7.03 -10.00
C LEU A 50 2.58 5.88 -10.90
N GLU A 51 3.44 6.16 -11.88
CA GLU A 51 3.94 5.15 -12.81
C GLU A 51 4.54 3.93 -12.09
N PHE A 52 5.34 4.14 -11.04
CA PHE A 52 5.91 3.03 -10.28
C PHE A 52 4.86 2.24 -9.50
N LEU A 53 3.84 2.92 -8.94
CA LEU A 53 2.70 2.24 -8.33
C LEU A 53 1.94 1.41 -9.36
N LEU A 54 1.88 1.89 -10.62
CA LEU A 54 1.25 1.15 -11.69
C LEU A 54 2.07 -0.11 -12.06
N ASP A 55 3.39 0.04 -12.21
CA ASP A 55 4.28 -1.07 -12.50
C ASP A 55 4.27 -2.13 -11.38
N LEU A 56 4.16 -1.71 -10.12
CA LEU A 56 4.02 -2.62 -8.98
C LEU A 56 2.71 -3.40 -9.03
N ALA A 57 1.57 -2.73 -9.27
CA ALA A 57 0.30 -3.43 -9.23
C ALA A 57 0.24 -4.53 -10.30
N GLU A 58 0.90 -4.37 -11.45
CA GLU A 58 1.00 -5.42 -12.48
C GLU A 58 1.66 -6.72 -11.97
N GLN A 59 2.48 -6.67 -10.92
CA GLN A 59 3.20 -7.84 -10.37
C GLN A 59 2.48 -8.53 -9.20
N PHE A 60 1.58 -7.83 -8.52
CA PHE A 60 0.92 -8.32 -7.32
C PHE A 60 -0.54 -8.66 -7.60
N GLU A 61 -1.01 -9.78 -7.06
CA GLU A 61 -2.43 -10.15 -7.05
C GLU A 61 -3.20 -9.33 -6.02
N ASP A 62 -2.61 -9.10 -4.84
CA ASP A 62 -3.18 -8.28 -3.76
C ASP A 62 -2.17 -7.22 -3.30
N MET A 63 -2.54 -5.94 -3.38
CA MET A 63 -1.65 -4.84 -3.04
C MET A 63 -2.36 -3.81 -2.17
N GLU A 64 -1.71 -3.40 -1.07
CA GLU A 64 -2.12 -2.26 -0.26
C GLU A 64 -0.95 -1.33 -0.01
N ILE A 65 -1.19 -0.03 -0.22
CA ILE A 65 -0.20 1.01 -0.01
C ILE A 65 -0.76 2.07 0.92
N ILE A 66 -0.05 2.31 2.02
CA ILE A 66 -0.30 3.39 2.95
C ILE A 66 0.65 4.54 2.62
N PHE A 67 0.09 5.69 2.27
CA PHE A 67 0.86 6.92 2.14
C PHE A 67 1.10 7.52 3.53
N GLY A 68 2.37 7.69 3.88
CA GLY A 68 2.80 8.14 5.19
C GLY A 68 2.63 9.64 5.42
N ALA A 69 2.44 10.46 4.37
CA ALA A 69 2.34 11.91 4.54
C ALA A 69 1.38 12.56 3.54
N GLU A 70 0.30 13.15 4.05
CA GLU A 70 -0.73 13.82 3.26
C GLU A 70 -0.19 15.00 2.42
N HIS A 71 0.67 15.82 3.01
CA HIS A 71 1.13 17.08 2.42
C HIS A 71 2.02 16.92 1.18
N ILE A 72 2.50 15.71 0.89
CA ILE A 72 3.29 15.41 -0.31
C ILE A 72 2.49 14.68 -1.39
N LEU A 73 1.21 14.41 -1.14
CA LEU A 73 0.35 13.74 -2.10
C LEU A 73 -0.08 14.68 -3.22
N THR A 74 0.00 14.17 -4.45
CA THR A 74 -0.61 14.83 -5.60
C THR A 74 -2.12 14.59 -5.62
N LYS A 75 -2.85 15.36 -6.43
CA LYS A 75 -4.29 15.14 -6.66
C LYS A 75 -4.61 13.70 -7.07
N THR A 76 -3.73 13.06 -7.84
CA THR A 76 -3.90 11.68 -8.26
C THR A 76 -3.81 10.70 -7.09
N HIS A 77 -2.87 10.89 -6.17
CA HIS A 77 -2.77 10.04 -4.97
C HIS A 77 -4.03 10.15 -4.11
N LEU A 78 -4.53 11.37 -3.92
CA LEU A 78 -5.78 11.60 -3.19
C LEU A 78 -6.99 10.93 -3.88
N ALA A 79 -7.07 10.99 -5.21
CA ALA A 79 -8.12 10.32 -5.96
C ALA A 79 -8.07 8.79 -5.79
N LEU A 80 -6.88 8.18 -5.74
CA LEU A 80 -6.72 6.74 -5.48
C LEU A 80 -7.16 6.34 -4.06
N VAL A 81 -6.80 7.16 -3.06
CA VAL A 81 -7.24 6.94 -1.67
C VAL A 81 -8.77 7.04 -1.58
N GLN A 82 -9.34 8.09 -2.16
CA GLN A 82 -10.79 8.28 -2.20
C GLN A 82 -11.51 7.12 -2.90
N ALA A 83 -10.96 6.64 -4.03
CA ALA A 83 -11.52 5.49 -4.74
C ALA A 83 -11.53 4.24 -3.87
N SER A 84 -10.40 3.95 -3.21
CA SER A 84 -10.26 2.77 -2.34
C SER A 84 -11.27 2.81 -1.19
N GLN A 85 -11.44 3.97 -0.55
CA GLN A 85 -12.42 4.18 0.53
C GLN A 85 -13.86 4.01 0.03
N VAL A 86 -14.20 4.61 -1.11
CA VAL A 86 -15.54 4.51 -1.70
C VAL A 86 -15.90 3.05 -2.02
N PHE A 87 -14.97 2.29 -2.58
CA PHE A 87 -15.20 0.88 -2.91
C PHE A 87 -15.26 -0.03 -1.68
N GLU A 88 -14.51 0.27 -0.62
CA GLU A 88 -14.55 -0.48 0.65
C GLU A 88 -15.83 -0.20 1.46
N ASP A 89 -16.22 1.08 1.61
CA ASP A 89 -17.31 1.50 2.50
C ASP A 89 -18.71 1.34 1.88
N TYR A 90 -18.83 1.53 0.56
CA TYR A 90 -20.12 1.58 -0.14
C TYR A 90 -20.20 0.45 -1.16
N GLY A 91 -20.64 -0.73 -0.72
CA GLY A 91 -21.04 -1.81 -1.61
C GLY A 91 -22.15 -1.36 -2.58
N PHE A 92 -21.74 -0.95 -3.78
CA PHE A 92 -22.48 -0.69 -5.05
C PHE A 92 -23.79 0.14 -5.05
N ARG A 93 -24.52 0.34 -3.95
CA ARG A 93 -25.95 0.69 -4.03
C ARG A 93 -26.32 2.17 -3.89
N ASP A 94 -25.49 3.03 -3.28
CA ASP A 94 -26.01 4.32 -2.80
C ASP A 94 -25.46 5.61 -3.47
N CYS A 95 -24.56 5.56 -4.46
CA CYS A 95 -24.21 6.80 -5.19
C CYS A 95 -23.64 6.61 -6.61
N LEU A 96 -24.48 6.16 -7.55
CA LEU A 96 -24.08 5.94 -8.95
C LEU A 96 -23.60 7.22 -9.68
N ALA A 97 -24.05 8.41 -9.27
CA ALA A 97 -23.69 9.67 -9.92
C ALA A 97 -22.29 10.17 -9.52
N ASP A 98 -22.00 10.24 -8.22
CA ASP A 98 -20.71 10.69 -7.70
C ASP A 98 -19.59 9.69 -8.03
N GLN A 99 -19.92 8.40 -8.06
CA GLN A 99 -19.00 7.35 -8.46
C GLN A 99 -18.63 7.44 -9.95
N LYS A 100 -19.57 7.83 -10.83
CA LYS A 100 -19.29 7.94 -12.27
C LYS A 100 -18.26 9.03 -12.57
N SER A 101 -18.36 10.20 -11.92
CA SER A 101 -17.38 11.27 -12.12
C SER A 101 -16.00 10.90 -11.58
N LEU A 102 -15.94 10.23 -10.43
CA LEU A 102 -14.69 9.73 -9.86
C LEU A 102 -14.05 8.67 -10.77
N VAL A 103 -14.82 7.68 -11.21
CA VAL A 103 -14.35 6.62 -12.11
C VAL A 103 -13.87 7.19 -13.44
N GLU A 104 -14.59 8.14 -14.04
CA GLU A 104 -14.17 8.78 -15.29
C GLU A 104 -12.88 9.61 -15.10
N GLY A 105 -12.79 10.36 -13.99
CA GLY A 105 -11.55 11.07 -13.62
C GLY A 105 -10.36 10.12 -13.48
N LEU A 106 -10.56 8.98 -12.81
CA LEU A 106 -9.53 7.94 -12.70
C LEU A 106 -9.18 7.32 -14.06
N ARG A 107 -10.16 7.07 -14.93
CA ARG A 107 -9.89 6.59 -16.30
C ARG A 107 -8.99 7.54 -17.07
N GLN A 108 -9.26 8.85 -16.99
CA GLN A 108 -8.44 9.86 -17.63
C GLN A 108 -7.02 9.91 -17.03
N LEU A 109 -6.90 9.79 -15.71
CA LEU A 109 -5.61 9.80 -15.01
C LEU A 109 -4.77 8.55 -15.28
N LEU A 110 -5.41 7.38 -15.33
CA LEU A 110 -4.75 6.08 -15.51
C LEU A 110 -4.52 5.73 -17.00
N GLY A 111 -5.20 6.44 -17.91
CA GLY A 111 -5.07 6.25 -19.35
C GLY A 111 -5.30 4.80 -19.78
N SER A 112 -4.35 4.25 -20.54
CA SER A 112 -4.42 2.88 -21.06
C SER A 112 -4.42 1.81 -19.96
N ARG A 113 -3.84 2.10 -18.78
CA ARG A 113 -3.79 1.14 -17.67
C ARG A 113 -5.10 1.09 -16.88
N SER A 114 -6.05 1.97 -17.14
CA SER A 114 -7.33 2.04 -16.42
C SER A 114 -8.11 0.71 -16.40
N SER A 115 -8.04 -0.09 -17.48
CA SER A 115 -8.70 -1.39 -17.59
C SER A 115 -8.16 -2.44 -16.62
N LEU A 116 -6.90 -2.34 -16.22
CA LEU A 116 -6.29 -3.21 -15.22
C LEU A 116 -6.56 -2.71 -13.80
N PHE A 117 -6.48 -1.41 -13.59
CA PHE A 117 -6.50 -0.81 -12.26
C PHE A 117 -7.90 -0.66 -11.66
N LEU A 118 -8.88 -0.23 -12.46
CA LEU A 118 -10.21 0.06 -11.95
C LEU A 118 -10.96 -1.17 -11.43
N PRO A 119 -10.93 -2.34 -12.11
CA PRO A 119 -11.54 -3.54 -11.56
C PRO A 119 -10.93 -3.92 -10.21
N ARG A 120 -9.62 -3.72 -10.04
CA ARG A 120 -8.89 -4.09 -8.83
C ARG A 120 -9.10 -3.13 -7.66
N LEU A 121 -9.25 -1.84 -7.95
CA LEU A 121 -9.73 -0.88 -6.97
C LEU A 121 -11.15 -1.23 -6.52
N HIS A 122 -11.99 -1.69 -7.45
CA HIS A 122 -13.37 -2.05 -7.16
C HIS A 122 -13.51 -3.36 -6.36
N ASP A 123 -12.83 -4.42 -6.75
CA ASP A 123 -12.89 -5.72 -6.05
C ASP A 123 -12.04 -5.74 -4.77
N GLY A 124 -11.31 -4.65 -4.52
CA GLY A 124 -10.52 -4.45 -3.32
C GLY A 124 -9.18 -5.16 -3.33
N THR A 125 -8.74 -5.79 -4.43
CA THR A 125 -7.40 -6.38 -4.56
C THR A 125 -6.29 -5.33 -4.68
N LEU A 126 -6.65 -4.09 -4.99
CA LEU A 126 -5.76 -2.92 -4.98
C LEU A 126 -6.33 -1.85 -4.06
N ARG A 127 -5.60 -1.48 -3.01
CA ARG A 127 -6.05 -0.50 -2.00
C ARG A 127 -4.99 0.55 -1.73
N PHE A 128 -5.42 1.79 -1.61
CA PHE A 128 -4.60 2.92 -1.21
C PHE A 128 -5.21 3.57 0.03
N ARG A 129 -4.38 3.78 1.05
CA ARG A 129 -4.76 4.44 2.30
C ARG A 129 -3.86 5.64 2.55
N LEU A 130 -4.35 6.56 3.36
CA LEU A 130 -3.60 7.71 3.81
C LEU A 130 -3.52 7.69 5.33
N MET A 131 -2.30 7.82 5.86
CA MET A 131 -2.09 8.03 7.28
C MET A 131 -2.34 9.51 7.63
N THR A 132 -3.31 9.76 8.51
CA THR A 132 -3.70 11.11 8.94
C THR A 132 -3.19 11.44 10.34
N GLY A 133 -3.01 12.74 10.63
CA GLY A 133 -2.64 13.25 11.95
C GLY A 133 -1.15 13.24 12.27
N ARG A 134 -0.41 12.16 11.98
CA ARG A 134 1.06 12.11 12.16
C ARG A 134 1.73 11.57 10.90
N PRO A 135 2.61 12.34 10.24
CA PRO A 135 3.38 11.82 9.12
C PRO A 135 4.30 10.65 9.54
N SER A 136 4.37 9.61 8.72
CA SER A 136 5.40 8.56 8.79
C SER A 136 6.35 8.69 7.61
N HIS A 137 7.66 8.69 7.92
CA HIS A 137 8.72 8.64 6.92
C HIS A 137 9.20 7.21 6.64
N GLU A 138 8.52 6.19 7.17
CA GLU A 138 8.90 4.80 7.01
C GLU A 138 8.81 4.35 5.55
N LYS A 139 9.71 3.41 5.20
CA LYS A 139 9.63 2.61 3.97
C LYS A 139 9.72 1.16 4.39
N LEU A 140 8.56 0.54 4.48
CA LEU A 140 8.44 -0.84 4.92
C LEU A 140 7.49 -1.55 3.98
N TYR A 141 7.99 -2.62 3.37
CA TYR A 141 7.28 -3.42 2.38
C TYR A 141 7.26 -4.86 2.85
N LEU A 142 6.05 -5.37 3.11
CA LEU A 142 5.81 -6.73 3.55
C LEU A 142 5.27 -7.52 2.36
N LEU A 143 6.04 -8.52 1.97
CA LEU A 143 5.75 -9.38 0.84
C LEU A 143 5.30 -10.74 1.36
N SER A 144 4.25 -11.29 0.76
CA SER A 144 3.86 -12.68 0.98
C SER A 144 3.46 -13.36 -0.31
N GLY A 145 3.67 -14.67 -0.39
CA GLY A 145 3.32 -15.45 -1.57
C GLY A 145 3.90 -16.87 -1.52
N PRO A 146 4.03 -17.55 -2.68
CA PRO A 146 4.60 -18.89 -2.79
C PRO A 146 5.97 -19.05 -2.12
N ASP A 147 6.80 -18.01 -2.19
CA ASP A 147 8.16 -18.01 -1.60
C ASP A 147 8.17 -17.65 -0.09
N GLY A 148 7.00 -17.62 0.56
CA GLY A 148 6.85 -17.34 1.98
C GLY A 148 6.69 -15.85 2.27
N HIS A 149 7.45 -15.32 3.23
CA HIS A 149 7.37 -13.93 3.67
C HIS A 149 8.71 -13.21 3.54
N ARG A 150 8.69 -11.96 3.08
CA ARG A 150 9.86 -11.09 3.01
C ARG A 150 9.54 -9.71 3.53
N VAL A 151 10.46 -9.13 4.27
CA VAL A 151 10.42 -7.73 4.71
C VAL A 151 11.50 -6.98 3.93
N VAL A 152 11.08 -5.96 3.18
CA VAL A 152 11.99 -5.02 2.51
C VAL A 152 11.85 -3.68 3.22
N THR A 153 12.98 -3.13 3.65
CA THR A 153 13.06 -1.85 4.35
C THR A 153 14.36 -1.17 3.96
N GLY A 154 14.39 0.16 4.05
CA GLY A 154 15.53 0.94 3.59
C GLY A 154 15.21 2.43 3.46
N SER A 155 15.97 3.12 2.62
CA SER A 155 15.73 4.54 2.28
C SER A 155 14.83 4.74 1.03
N ALA A 156 14.65 3.70 0.21
CA ALA A 156 13.90 3.78 -1.04
C ALA A 156 12.38 3.96 -0.82
N ASN A 157 11.81 5.07 -1.29
CA ASN A 157 10.36 5.26 -1.42
C ASN A 157 9.82 4.57 -2.67
N LEU A 158 8.52 4.28 -2.77
CA LEU A 158 7.88 3.69 -3.95
C LEU A 158 7.80 4.67 -5.15
N SER A 159 8.95 5.12 -5.64
CA SER A 159 9.08 6.03 -6.78
C SER A 159 10.03 5.48 -7.83
N LEU A 160 9.82 5.90 -9.08
CA LEU A 160 10.73 5.60 -10.19
C LEU A 160 12.17 6.04 -9.88
N SER A 161 12.35 7.16 -9.19
CA SER A 161 13.68 7.70 -8.89
C SER A 161 14.48 6.80 -7.94
N ALA A 162 13.82 6.25 -6.92
CA ALA A 162 14.43 5.37 -5.93
C ALA A 162 14.72 3.98 -6.52
N PHE A 163 13.73 3.39 -7.20
CA PHE A 163 13.82 1.99 -7.65
C PHE A 163 14.44 1.77 -9.05
N HIS A 164 14.68 2.83 -9.83
CA HIS A 164 15.45 2.75 -11.09
C HIS A 164 16.88 3.31 -10.96
N ALA A 165 17.46 3.25 -9.76
CA ALA A 165 18.85 3.65 -9.48
C ALA A 165 19.20 5.09 -9.89
N ARG A 166 18.21 6.00 -9.87
CA ARG A 166 18.44 7.44 -10.10
C ARG A 166 18.74 8.19 -8.81
N GLN A 167 18.53 7.54 -7.67
CA GLN A 167 18.89 7.99 -6.33
C GLN A 167 19.70 6.88 -5.66
N HIS A 168 20.65 7.28 -4.82
CA HIS A 168 21.38 6.32 -4.01
C HIS A 168 20.48 5.91 -2.84
N GLU A 169 20.09 4.63 -2.83
CA GLU A 169 19.22 4.05 -1.81
C GLU A 169 19.94 2.86 -1.15
N VAL A 170 19.60 2.60 0.12
CA VAL A 170 20.09 1.47 0.93
C VAL A 170 18.93 0.62 1.40
#